data_AF-A0A7X9IKP6-F1
#
_entry.id   AF-A0A7X9IKP6-F1
#
_cell.length_a   1.000
_cell.length_b   1.000
_cell.length_c   1.000
_cell.angle_alpha   90.00
_cell.angle_beta   90.00
_cell.angle_gamma   90.00
#
_symmetry.space_group_name_H-M   'P 1'
#
loop_
_entity.id
_entity.type
_entity.pdbx_description
1 polymer ?
#
loop_
_entity_poly.entity_id
_entity_poly.type
_entity_poly.pdbx_seq_one_letter_code
_entity_poly.pdbx_strand_id
1 'polypeptide(L)'
;MQDTAFLFDYYIMWSFGALALQGANPYDEASIRATLAGLDLVCNHPLCGHVPWILWLYSLLALFPFDVSRILFFAIMLSAIAVSIGWSWRFLKEEHANFNLTGIELAIAVLAFSPNINSLRWGQTNPLLLLGLIGFLHYRRKGDERSAGLALSFLLSKPHLVLPLLAYLTAYWIRTRRASAFVYCALALLLQLGMTFALSPQALHSYPQDMLRCMEISKAFHMPAFSILLPNLFGIPALYYLILFIGISAGAVLGLKRNSEVTKDIYLVLPLSLLVAPYTWSHSYVLLLIPYLDIVWHGLRWWKSLTLAILGIAALVQYWLSFTQAFGVDVYMVFIPITILTLQCLIRWSAYPLRAGTCKDRDP
;
A
#
# COMPACT_ATOMS: atom_id res chain seq x y z
N MET A 1 -23.13 1.88 19.80
CA MET A 1 -22.70 2.25 18.43
C MET A 1 -21.90 3.55 18.51
N GLN A 2 -20.61 3.49 18.81
CA GLN A 2 -19.70 4.66 18.89
C GLN A 2 -18.49 4.53 17.93
N ASP A 3 -18.56 3.63 16.94
CA ASP A 3 -17.43 3.25 16.07
C ASP A 3 -17.42 4.00 14.72
N THR A 4 -17.88 5.25 14.65
CA THR A 4 -17.94 6.00 13.38
C THR A 4 -17.25 7.36 13.43
N ALA A 5 -16.28 7.55 14.34
CA ALA A 5 -15.44 8.74 14.31
C ALA A 5 -14.68 8.80 12.98
N PHE A 6 -14.92 9.84 12.19
CA PHE A 6 -14.06 10.20 11.06
C PHE A 6 -12.62 10.38 11.59
N LEU A 7 -11.64 9.79 10.90
CA LEU A 7 -10.23 9.75 11.30
C LEU A 7 -9.92 8.89 12.54
N PHE A 8 -10.71 7.86 12.85
CA PHE A 8 -10.50 6.99 14.02
C PHE A 8 -9.04 6.53 14.21
N ASP A 9 -8.40 6.01 13.14
CA ASP A 9 -7.02 5.52 13.25
C ASP A 9 -6.02 6.65 13.52
N TYR A 10 -6.34 7.87 13.06
CA TYR A 10 -5.50 9.01 13.33
C TYR A 10 -5.51 9.42 14.81
N TYR A 11 -6.62 9.24 15.54
CA TYR A 11 -6.62 9.47 17.00
C TYR A 11 -5.60 8.57 17.70
N ILE A 12 -5.51 7.32 17.26
CA ILE A 12 -4.54 6.35 17.79
C ILE A 12 -3.12 6.79 17.39
N MET A 13 -2.89 7.13 16.12
CA MET A 13 -1.60 7.66 15.63
C MET A 13 -1.14 8.90 16.39
N TRP A 14 -2.02 9.87 16.61
CA TRP A 14 -1.73 11.07 17.38
C TRP A 14 -1.39 10.74 18.83
N SER A 15 -2.12 9.81 19.45
CA SER A 15 -1.85 9.37 20.83
C SER A 15 -0.47 8.73 20.97
N PHE A 16 -0.05 7.90 20.00
CA PHE A 16 1.32 7.38 19.93
C PHE A 16 2.36 8.52 19.93
N GLY A 17 2.14 9.54 19.09
CA GLY A 17 3.01 10.71 19.01
C GLY A 17 3.04 11.55 20.29
N ALA A 18 1.88 11.78 20.91
CA ALA A 18 1.76 12.57 22.13
C ALA A 18 2.48 11.89 23.31
N LEU A 19 2.31 10.58 23.47
CA LEU A 19 3.02 9.80 24.49
C LEU A 19 4.53 9.80 24.25
N ALA A 20 4.96 9.68 22.99
CA ALA A 20 6.38 9.77 22.63
C ALA A 20 7.00 11.11 23.06
N LEU A 21 6.32 12.23 22.79
CA LEU A 21 6.77 13.56 23.20
C LEU A 21 6.82 13.76 24.72
N GLN A 22 5.96 13.07 25.47
CA GLN A 22 5.94 13.10 26.93
C GLN A 22 7.03 12.23 27.57
N GLY A 23 7.85 11.53 26.76
CA GLY A 23 8.82 10.57 27.24
C GLY A 23 8.19 9.29 27.81
N ALA A 24 6.89 9.07 27.60
CA ALA A 24 6.18 7.87 28.00
C ALA A 24 6.38 6.76 26.95
N ASN A 25 6.02 5.52 27.30
CA ASN A 25 5.99 4.42 26.36
C ASN A 25 4.83 4.61 25.39
N PRO A 26 5.07 4.90 24.09
CA PRO A 26 3.99 5.10 23.14
C PRO A 26 3.20 3.81 22.91
N TYR A 27 3.78 2.64 23.16
CA TYR A 27 3.13 1.34 22.95
C TYR A 27 2.43 0.78 24.21
N ASP A 28 2.36 1.55 25.29
CA ASP A 28 1.60 1.14 26.48
C ASP A 28 0.09 1.32 26.27
N GLU A 29 -0.64 0.21 26.21
CA GLU A 29 -2.06 0.21 25.86
C GLU A 29 -2.92 1.02 26.85
N ALA A 30 -2.62 0.94 28.16
CA ALA A 30 -3.33 1.69 29.18
C ALA A 30 -3.14 3.21 28.99
N SER A 31 -1.91 3.65 28.71
CA SER A 31 -1.58 5.05 28.45
C SER A 31 -2.25 5.57 27.18
N ILE A 32 -2.30 4.77 26.11
CA ILE A 32 -3.01 5.16 24.88
C ILE A 32 -4.51 5.31 25.16
N ARG A 33 -5.12 4.36 25.88
CA ARG A 33 -6.55 4.42 26.23
C ARG A 33 -6.85 5.63 27.12
N ALA A 34 -6.00 5.95 28.08
CA ALA A 34 -6.14 7.15 28.91
C ALA A 34 -6.06 8.43 28.06
N THR A 35 -5.14 8.47 27.09
CA THR A 35 -5.00 9.60 26.14
C THR A 35 -6.26 9.76 25.28
N LEU A 36 -6.79 8.66 24.74
CA LEU A 36 -8.03 8.66 23.96
C LEU A 36 -9.25 9.07 24.79
N ALA A 37 -9.35 8.61 26.04
CA ALA A 37 -10.42 9.00 26.95
C ALA A 37 -10.39 10.50 27.25
N GLY A 38 -9.20 11.10 27.32
CA GLY A 38 -9.03 12.56 27.42
C GLY A 38 -9.49 13.35 26.18
N LEU A 39 -9.76 12.66 25.06
CA LEU A 39 -10.35 13.20 23.84
C LEU A 39 -11.82 12.77 23.67
N ASP A 40 -12.46 12.32 24.75
CA ASP A 40 -13.83 11.78 24.77
C ASP A 40 -14.04 10.59 23.82
N LEU A 41 -12.97 9.83 23.54
CA LEU A 41 -13.02 8.63 22.73
C LEU A 41 -12.81 7.37 23.56
N VAL A 42 -13.76 6.46 23.43
CA VAL A 42 -13.66 5.11 23.98
C VAL A 42 -13.35 4.15 22.83
N CYS A 43 -12.13 3.66 22.79
CA CYS A 43 -11.78 2.51 21.96
C CYS A 43 -11.93 1.26 22.81
N ASN A 44 -12.67 0.24 22.36
CA ASN A 44 -12.76 -1.06 23.02
C ASN A 44 -11.99 -2.16 22.26
N HIS A 45 -11.50 -1.84 21.06
CA HIS A 45 -10.74 -2.76 20.24
C HIS A 45 -9.30 -2.87 20.76
N PRO A 46 -8.64 -4.03 20.59
CA PRO A 46 -7.22 -4.14 20.84
C PRO A 46 -6.44 -3.12 20.00
N LEU A 47 -5.57 -2.35 20.65
CA LEU A 47 -4.75 -1.34 19.98
C LEU A 47 -3.45 -1.98 19.51
N CYS A 48 -2.95 -1.60 18.34
CA CYS A 48 -1.67 -2.07 17.83
C CYS A 48 -0.76 -0.94 17.41
N GLY A 49 0.50 -1.03 17.83
CA GLY A 49 1.52 -0.06 17.50
C GLY A 49 1.86 0.00 16.02
N HIS A 50 2.20 1.20 15.57
CA HIS A 50 2.86 1.39 14.29
C HIS A 50 4.36 1.14 14.40
N VAL A 51 5.00 0.82 13.28
CA VAL A 51 6.46 0.69 13.17
C VAL A 51 7.17 1.95 13.69
N PRO A 52 8.31 1.83 14.40
CA PRO A 52 8.90 3.00 15.05
C PRO A 52 9.37 4.07 14.08
N TRP A 53 9.79 3.71 12.86
CA TRP A 53 10.30 4.66 11.87
C TRP A 53 9.22 5.57 11.24
N ILE A 54 7.93 5.43 11.59
CA ILE A 54 6.92 6.44 11.26
C ILE A 54 6.49 7.28 12.47
N LEU A 55 6.90 6.90 13.69
CA LEU A 55 6.48 7.56 14.93
C LEU A 55 6.92 9.02 15.02
N TRP A 56 8.08 9.37 14.46
CA TRP A 56 8.54 10.77 14.39
C TRP A 56 7.50 11.68 13.72
N LEU A 57 6.82 11.21 12.65
CA LEU A 57 5.80 12.01 11.95
C LEU A 57 4.60 12.27 12.86
N TYR A 58 4.14 11.24 13.57
CA TYR A 58 3.04 11.36 14.52
C TYR A 58 3.40 12.27 15.69
N SER A 59 4.64 12.18 16.17
CA SER A 59 5.17 13.02 17.24
C SER A 59 5.23 14.49 16.80
N LEU A 60 5.71 14.80 15.59
CA LEU A 60 5.70 16.16 15.07
C LEU A 60 4.28 16.74 14.94
N LEU A 61 3.32 15.91 14.53
CA LEU A 61 1.91 16.31 14.49
C LEU A 61 1.34 16.51 15.90
N ALA A 62 1.74 15.68 16.86
CA ALA A 62 1.33 15.79 18.26
C ALA A 62 1.90 17.00 19.01
N LEU A 63 2.81 17.78 18.41
CA LEU A 63 3.18 19.11 18.91
C LEU A 63 2.00 20.10 18.88
N PHE A 64 0.97 19.81 18.07
CA PHE A 64 -0.23 20.62 17.96
C PHE A 64 -1.39 20.00 18.75
N PRO A 65 -2.33 20.83 19.25
CA PRO A 65 -3.61 20.34 19.76
C PRO A 65 -4.31 19.44 18.73
N PHE A 66 -5.00 18.41 19.21
CA PHE A 66 -5.57 17.37 18.36
C PHE A 66 -6.42 17.93 17.20
N ASP A 67 -7.27 18.94 17.47
CA ASP A 67 -8.14 19.57 16.47
C ASP A 67 -7.40 20.22 15.30
N VAL A 68 -6.23 20.80 15.57
CA VAL A 68 -5.34 21.38 14.55
C VAL A 68 -4.59 20.27 13.83
N SER A 69 -4.08 19.33 14.61
CA SER A 69 -3.28 18.22 14.12
C SER A 69 -4.03 17.37 13.08
N ARG A 70 -5.33 17.09 13.30
CA ARG A 70 -6.15 16.33 12.33
C ARG A 70 -6.33 17.05 10.99
N ILE A 71 -6.40 18.39 10.99
CA ILE A 71 -6.51 19.19 9.76
C ILE A 71 -5.18 19.13 9.00
N LEU A 72 -4.06 19.29 9.72
CA LEU A 72 -2.72 19.17 9.13
C LEU A 72 -2.50 17.79 8.54
N PHE A 73 -2.83 16.73 9.29
CA PHE A 73 -2.73 15.37 8.80
C PHE A 73 -3.56 15.14 7.55
N PHE A 74 -4.83 15.55 7.56
CA PHE A 74 -5.70 15.44 6.39
C PHE A 74 -5.12 16.19 5.18
N ALA A 75 -4.61 17.40 5.37
CA ALA A 75 -3.98 18.19 4.31
C ALA A 75 -2.72 17.52 3.74
N ILE A 76 -1.87 16.91 4.59
CA ILE A 76 -0.70 16.14 4.16
C ILE A 76 -1.14 14.92 3.34
N MET A 77 -2.13 14.16 3.82
CA MET A 77 -2.65 12.99 3.10
C MET A 77 -3.27 13.38 1.75
N LEU A 78 -4.05 14.46 1.71
CA LEU A 78 -4.65 14.97 0.48
C LEU A 78 -3.59 15.45 -0.52
N SER A 79 -2.54 16.11 -0.03
CA SER A 79 -1.40 16.53 -0.84
C SER A 79 -0.63 15.34 -1.42
N ALA A 80 -0.46 14.28 -0.63
CA ALA A 80 0.16 13.03 -1.09
C ALA A 80 -0.65 12.39 -2.23
N ILE A 81 -1.98 12.39 -2.15
CA ILE A 81 -2.87 11.95 -3.25
C ILE A 81 -2.71 12.87 -4.47
N ALA A 82 -2.76 14.18 -4.29
CA ALA A 82 -2.66 15.14 -5.40
C ALA A 82 -1.34 15.01 -6.17
N VAL A 83 -0.21 14.88 -5.46
CA VAL A 83 1.10 14.63 -6.07
C VAL A 83 1.12 13.28 -6.78
N SER A 84 0.54 12.25 -6.15
CA SER A 84 0.41 10.90 -6.73
C SER A 84 -0.39 10.91 -8.03
N ILE A 85 -1.46 11.71 -8.16
CA ILE A 85 -2.21 11.89 -9.41
C ILE A 85 -1.29 12.44 -10.51
N GLY A 86 -0.59 13.53 -10.22
CA GLY A 86 0.29 14.19 -11.19
C GLY A 86 1.43 13.29 -11.67
N TRP A 87 2.06 12.55 -10.76
CA TRP A 87 3.12 11.61 -11.12
C TRP A 87 2.59 10.34 -11.81
N SER A 88 1.41 9.84 -11.44
CA SER A 88 0.76 8.71 -12.13
C SER A 88 0.43 9.07 -13.58
N TRP A 89 -0.06 10.29 -13.82
CA TRP A 89 -0.34 10.77 -15.17
C TRP A 89 0.90 10.72 -16.06
N ARG A 90 2.03 11.25 -15.57
CA ARG A 90 3.31 11.21 -16.29
C ARG A 90 3.78 9.78 -16.52
N PHE A 91 3.70 8.94 -15.48
CA PHE A 91 4.09 7.54 -15.57
C PHE A 91 3.28 6.77 -16.62
N LEU A 92 1.95 6.90 -16.63
CA LEU A 92 1.11 6.19 -17.59
C LEU A 92 1.26 6.74 -19.02
N LYS A 93 1.41 8.06 -19.16
CA LYS A 93 1.63 8.70 -20.47
C LYS A 93 2.89 8.19 -21.16
N GLU A 94 3.96 7.98 -20.40
CA GLU A 94 5.21 7.43 -20.92
C GLU A 94 5.12 5.92 -21.19
N GLU A 95 4.34 5.16 -20.41
CA GLU A 95 4.18 3.71 -20.60
C GLU A 95 3.32 3.37 -21.82
N HIS A 96 2.36 4.22 -22.17
CA HIS A 96 1.44 3.98 -23.28
C HIS A 96 1.52 5.12 -24.31
N ALA A 97 2.06 4.83 -25.50
CA ALA A 97 2.25 5.81 -26.57
C ALA A 97 0.96 6.57 -26.97
N ASN A 98 -0.22 5.95 -26.79
CA ASN A 98 -1.51 6.54 -27.13
C ASN A 98 -2.32 6.98 -25.90
N PHE A 99 -1.69 7.15 -24.73
CA PHE A 99 -2.38 7.59 -23.51
C PHE A 99 -3.01 8.97 -23.71
N ASN A 100 -4.34 9.02 -23.79
CA ASN A 100 -5.08 10.24 -24.11
C ASN A 100 -5.99 10.72 -22.96
N LEU A 101 -5.90 10.09 -21.78
CA LEU A 101 -6.60 10.59 -20.60
C LEU A 101 -6.08 11.98 -20.22
N THR A 102 -7.02 12.91 -20.09
CA THR A 102 -6.80 14.22 -19.51
C THR A 102 -6.47 14.10 -18.02
N GLY A 103 -5.85 15.14 -17.46
CA GLY A 103 -5.58 15.19 -16.02
C GLY A 103 -6.85 15.12 -15.16
N ILE A 104 -7.99 15.61 -15.69
CA ILE A 104 -9.29 15.59 -14.99
C ILE A 104 -9.84 14.17 -14.91
N GLU A 105 -9.85 13.43 -16.02
CA GLU A 105 -10.36 12.05 -16.04
C GLU A 105 -9.52 11.15 -15.13
N LEU A 106 -8.21 11.36 -15.11
CA LEU A 106 -7.33 10.65 -14.19
C LEU A 106 -7.64 11.02 -12.74
N ALA A 107 -7.81 12.30 -12.42
CA ALA A 107 -8.17 12.73 -11.08
C ALA A 107 -9.50 12.12 -10.62
N ILE A 108 -10.51 12.08 -11.49
CA ILE A 108 -11.80 11.42 -11.21
C ILE A 108 -11.57 9.92 -10.95
N ALA A 109 -10.79 9.22 -11.77
CA ALA A 109 -10.51 7.81 -11.57
C ALA A 109 -9.78 7.53 -10.24
N VAL A 110 -8.82 8.39 -9.86
CA VAL A 110 -8.08 8.27 -8.60
C VAL A 110 -8.96 8.57 -7.39
N LEU A 111 -9.83 9.57 -7.48
CA LEU A 111 -10.76 9.92 -6.42
C LEU A 111 -11.90 8.89 -6.30
N ALA A 112 -12.34 8.30 -7.42
CA ALA A 112 -13.32 7.20 -7.43
C ALA A 112 -12.72 5.87 -6.95
N PHE A 113 -11.39 5.78 -6.83
CA PHE A 113 -10.73 4.61 -6.28
C PHE A 113 -10.92 4.56 -4.76
N SER A 114 -11.98 3.87 -4.34
CA SER A 114 -12.47 3.77 -2.96
C SER A 114 -11.39 3.56 -1.87
N PRO A 115 -10.30 2.78 -2.08
CA PRO A 115 -9.21 2.68 -1.10
C PRO A 115 -8.60 4.02 -0.69
N ASN A 116 -8.53 5.02 -1.58
CA ASN A 116 -8.06 6.37 -1.25
C ASN A 116 -9.06 7.09 -0.33
N ILE A 117 -10.35 7.03 -0.66
CA ILE A 117 -11.42 7.62 0.17
C ILE A 117 -11.42 6.97 1.55
N ASN A 118 -11.36 5.64 1.60
CA ASN A 118 -11.30 4.91 2.87
C ASN A 118 -10.07 5.29 3.68
N SER A 119 -8.90 5.43 3.04
CA SER A 119 -7.71 5.89 3.74
C SER A 119 -7.90 7.26 4.39
N LEU A 120 -8.49 8.22 3.67
CA LEU A 120 -8.80 9.55 4.21
C LEU A 120 -9.85 9.49 5.32
N ARG A 121 -10.91 8.68 5.13
CA ARG A 121 -12.00 8.53 6.11
C ARG A 121 -11.52 7.95 7.43
N TRP A 122 -10.67 6.94 7.37
CA TRP A 122 -10.14 6.26 8.56
C TRP A 122 -8.97 6.99 9.20
N GLY A 123 -8.34 7.94 8.49
CA GLY A 123 -7.17 8.66 8.99
C GLY A 123 -5.88 7.85 8.88
N GLN A 124 -5.75 7.08 7.80
CA GLN A 124 -4.61 6.20 7.56
C GLN A 124 -3.48 6.88 6.80
N THR A 125 -2.24 6.46 7.05
CA THR A 125 -1.03 6.95 6.34
C THR A 125 -0.82 6.33 4.96
N ASN A 126 -1.77 5.51 4.49
CA ASN A 126 -1.76 4.84 3.20
C ASN A 126 -1.50 5.75 1.98
N PRO A 127 -1.98 7.01 1.94
CA PRO A 127 -1.62 7.97 0.90
C PRO A 127 -0.11 8.25 0.80
N LEU A 128 0.65 8.14 1.90
CA LEU A 128 2.11 8.25 1.87
C LEU A 128 2.76 7.03 1.22
N LEU A 129 2.19 5.83 1.39
CA LEU A 129 2.67 4.63 0.71
C LEU A 129 2.45 4.77 -0.79
N LEU A 130 1.28 5.27 -1.18
CA LEU A 130 0.97 5.56 -2.58
C LEU A 130 1.96 6.57 -3.18
N LEU A 131 2.23 7.67 -2.46
CA LEU A 131 3.23 8.66 -2.84
C LEU A 131 4.63 8.04 -2.95
N GLY A 132 5.01 7.17 -2.01
CA GLY A 132 6.28 6.44 -2.03
C GLY A 132 6.42 5.52 -3.24
N LEU A 133 5.39 4.74 -3.56
CA LEU A 133 5.36 3.86 -4.74
C LEU A 133 5.51 4.66 -6.03
N ILE A 134 4.66 5.67 -6.22
CA ILE A 134 4.63 6.43 -7.47
C ILE A 134 5.87 7.32 -7.59
N GLY A 135 6.34 7.90 -6.48
CA GLY A 135 7.59 8.65 -6.42
C GLY A 135 8.77 7.76 -6.80
N PHE A 136 8.84 6.54 -6.25
CA PHE A 136 9.86 5.57 -6.62
C PHE A 136 9.86 5.29 -8.13
N LEU A 137 8.70 4.98 -8.71
CA LEU A 137 8.57 4.73 -10.15
C LEU A 137 8.96 5.96 -11.00
N HIS A 138 8.52 7.15 -10.58
CA HIS A 138 8.79 8.42 -11.25
C HIS A 138 10.29 8.74 -11.29
N TYR A 139 10.96 8.70 -10.13
CA TYR A 139 12.39 9.02 -10.05
C TYR A 139 13.27 7.93 -10.63
N ARG A 140 12.88 6.66 -10.49
CA ARG A 140 13.60 5.53 -11.10
C ARG A 140 13.66 5.65 -12.62
N ARG A 141 12.55 6.06 -13.26
CA ARG A 141 12.55 6.32 -14.71
C ARG A 141 13.45 7.46 -15.13
N LYS A 142 13.56 8.50 -14.30
CA LYS A 142 14.50 9.61 -14.51
C LYS A 142 15.96 9.24 -14.24
N GLY A 143 16.24 8.05 -13.72
CA GLY A 143 17.57 7.66 -13.27
C GLY A 143 18.01 8.34 -11.96
N ASP A 144 17.11 9.03 -11.26
CA ASP A 144 17.38 9.65 -9.95
C ASP A 144 17.22 8.61 -8.84
N GLU A 145 18.28 7.84 -8.64
CA GLU A 145 18.37 6.79 -7.65
C GLU A 145 18.24 7.29 -6.21
N ARG A 146 18.65 8.54 -5.95
CA ARG A 146 18.55 9.16 -4.63
C ARG A 146 17.09 9.38 -4.26
N SER A 147 16.37 10.13 -5.08
CA SER A 147 14.97 10.42 -4.83
C SER A 147 14.09 9.17 -4.90
N ALA A 148 14.45 8.20 -5.76
CA ALA A 148 13.78 6.90 -5.80
C ALA A 148 13.94 6.13 -4.48
N GLY A 149 15.14 6.07 -3.92
CA GLY A 149 15.38 5.43 -2.63
C GLY A 149 14.66 6.12 -1.46
N LEU A 150 14.66 7.46 -1.43
CA LEU A 150 13.90 8.23 -0.44
C LEU A 150 12.40 7.93 -0.52
N ALA A 151 11.82 7.96 -1.72
CA ALA A 151 10.41 7.65 -1.92
C ALA A 151 10.06 6.21 -1.50
N LEU A 152 10.95 5.25 -1.78
CA LEU A 152 10.76 3.85 -1.39
C LEU A 152 10.66 3.66 0.13
N SER A 153 11.33 4.51 0.92
CA SER A 153 11.26 4.44 2.39
C SER A 153 9.84 4.62 2.95
N PHE A 154 8.97 5.37 2.26
CA PHE A 154 7.58 5.53 2.68
C PHE A 154 6.76 4.23 2.56
N LEU A 155 7.12 3.31 1.65
CA LEU A 155 6.47 1.99 1.58
C LEU A 155 6.73 1.15 2.83
N LEU A 156 7.87 1.40 3.48
CA LEU A 156 8.28 0.63 4.64
C LEU A 156 7.54 1.05 5.90
N SER A 157 6.70 2.09 5.89
CA SER A 157 5.79 2.35 7.02
C SER A 157 4.77 1.21 7.22
N LYS A 158 4.52 0.41 6.18
CA LYS A 158 3.77 -0.87 6.25
C LYS A 158 4.51 -1.95 5.44
N PRO A 159 5.63 -2.47 5.96
CA PRO A 159 6.53 -3.32 5.16
C PRO A 159 5.85 -4.63 4.75
N HIS A 160 4.91 -5.12 5.56
CA HIS A 160 4.14 -6.34 5.32
C HIS A 160 3.28 -6.27 4.03
N LEU A 161 2.88 -5.06 3.58
CA LEU A 161 2.08 -4.89 2.35
C LEU A 161 2.90 -5.00 1.07
N VAL A 162 4.24 -4.96 1.18
CA VAL A 162 5.16 -4.87 0.04
C VAL A 162 6.23 -5.95 0.07
N LEU A 163 6.07 -7.03 0.85
CA LEU A 163 7.11 -8.06 1.00
C LEU A 163 7.56 -8.70 -0.33
N PRO A 164 6.65 -9.17 -1.22
CA PRO A 164 7.07 -9.62 -2.55
C PRO A 164 7.70 -8.53 -3.42
N LEU A 165 7.25 -7.28 -3.30
CA LEU A 165 7.89 -6.14 -3.98
C LEU A 165 9.32 -5.91 -3.49
N LEU A 166 9.57 -5.95 -2.18
CA LEU A 166 10.91 -5.81 -1.62
C LEU A 166 11.82 -6.96 -2.06
N ALA A 167 11.30 -8.20 -2.07
CA ALA A 167 12.03 -9.36 -2.58
C ALA A 167 12.37 -9.20 -4.07
N TYR A 168 11.40 -8.75 -4.87
CA TYR A 168 11.57 -8.43 -6.29
C TYR A 168 12.65 -7.36 -6.50
N LEU A 169 12.57 -6.22 -5.81
CA LEU A 169 13.53 -5.12 -5.95
C LEU A 169 14.94 -5.54 -5.52
N THR A 170 15.05 -6.29 -4.42
CA THR A 170 16.33 -6.82 -3.93
C THR A 170 16.98 -7.74 -4.96
N ALA A 171 16.23 -8.71 -5.48
CA ALA A 171 16.69 -9.61 -6.54
C ALA A 171 17.09 -8.83 -7.82
N TYR A 172 16.26 -7.87 -8.22
CA TYR A 172 16.51 -7.01 -9.37
C TYR A 172 17.81 -6.21 -9.20
N TRP A 173 18.08 -5.63 -8.03
CA TRP A 173 19.29 -4.86 -7.76
C TRP A 173 20.54 -5.71 -7.67
N ILE A 174 20.46 -6.90 -7.09
CA ILE A 174 21.56 -7.87 -7.08
C ILE A 174 21.96 -8.21 -8.52
N ARG A 175 20.96 -8.55 -9.35
CA ARG A 175 21.16 -8.90 -10.77
C ARG A 175 21.73 -7.74 -11.57
N THR A 176 21.18 -6.53 -11.41
CA THR A 176 21.57 -5.36 -12.20
C THR A 176 22.78 -4.62 -11.66
N ARG A 177 23.28 -4.98 -10.46
CA ARG A 177 24.37 -4.31 -9.74
C ARG A 177 24.11 -2.82 -9.48
N ARG A 178 22.83 -2.41 -9.44
CA ARG A 178 22.40 -1.01 -9.22
C ARG A 178 21.74 -0.86 -7.86
N ALA A 179 22.53 -0.93 -6.79
CA ALA A 179 22.04 -0.88 -5.41
C ALA A 179 21.90 0.55 -4.84
N SER A 180 22.09 1.60 -5.64
CA SER A 180 22.04 2.99 -5.19
C SER A 180 20.73 3.36 -4.52
N ALA A 181 19.58 3.08 -5.14
CA ALA A 181 18.27 3.34 -4.53
C ALA A 181 18.07 2.58 -3.21
N PHE A 182 18.63 1.36 -3.09
CA PHE A 182 18.58 0.60 -1.84
C PHE A 182 19.36 1.31 -0.72
N VAL A 183 20.57 1.79 -1.01
CA VAL A 183 21.38 2.54 -0.03
C VAL A 183 20.64 3.79 0.43
N TYR A 184 20.06 4.57 -0.48
CA TYR A 184 19.31 5.77 -0.10
C TYR A 184 18.02 5.46 0.67
N CYS A 185 17.35 4.34 0.36
CA CYS A 185 16.22 3.86 1.16
C CYS A 185 16.67 3.51 2.59
N ALA A 186 17.78 2.77 2.74
CA ALA A 186 18.33 2.41 4.05
C ALA A 186 18.74 3.67 4.85
N LEU A 187 19.39 4.65 4.22
CA LEU A 187 19.75 5.92 4.87
C LEU A 187 18.51 6.71 5.30
N ALA A 188 17.45 6.73 4.49
CA ALA A 188 16.19 7.39 4.86
C ALA A 188 15.54 6.72 6.07
N LEU A 189 15.52 5.38 6.13
CA LEU A 189 15.02 4.64 7.29
C LEU A 189 15.85 4.89 8.55
N LEU A 190 17.18 4.90 8.42
CA LEU A 190 18.07 5.21 9.54
C LEU A 190 17.83 6.63 10.06
N LEU A 191 17.61 7.60 9.17
CA LEU A 191 17.22 8.95 9.57
C LEU A 191 15.86 8.96 10.28
N GLN A 192 14.86 8.28 9.74
CA GLN A 192 13.54 8.15 10.37
C GLN A 192 13.60 7.49 11.76
N LEU A 193 14.39 6.42 11.89
CA LEU A 193 14.68 5.78 13.18
C LEU A 193 15.43 6.71 14.13
N GLY A 194 16.42 7.45 13.63
CA GLY A 194 17.17 8.44 14.42
C GLY A 194 16.28 9.56 14.93
N MET A 195 15.35 10.05 14.11
CA MET A 195 14.33 11.02 14.54
C MET A 195 13.40 10.45 15.60
N THR A 196 12.91 9.22 15.41
CA THR A 196 12.10 8.55 16.44
C THR A 196 12.89 8.35 17.74
N PHE A 197 14.15 7.93 17.66
CA PHE A 197 15.01 7.76 18.83
C PHE A 197 15.25 9.07 19.58
N ALA A 198 15.46 10.17 18.85
CA ALA A 198 15.64 11.49 19.45
C ALA A 198 14.38 11.98 20.19
N LEU A 199 13.19 11.60 19.72
CA LEU A 199 11.91 11.99 20.31
C LEU A 199 11.47 11.05 21.42
N SER A 200 11.66 9.74 21.25
CA SER A 200 11.30 8.70 22.22
C SER A 200 12.22 7.48 22.08
N PRO A 201 13.32 7.41 22.85
CA PRO A 201 14.19 6.24 22.89
C PRO A 201 13.44 4.96 23.31
N GLN A 202 12.45 5.11 24.20
CA GLN A 202 11.65 4.00 24.73
C GLN A 202 10.82 3.31 23.64
N ALA A 203 10.39 4.03 22.60
CA ALA A 203 9.65 3.46 21.48
C ALA A 203 10.41 2.29 20.82
N LEU A 204 11.72 2.44 20.59
CA LEU A 204 12.52 1.37 19.98
C LEU A 204 12.63 0.14 20.90
N HIS A 205 12.67 0.35 22.21
CA HIS A 205 12.75 -0.74 23.18
C HIS A 205 11.44 -1.50 23.35
N SER A 206 10.31 -0.78 23.38
CA SER A 206 8.99 -1.35 23.65
C SER A 206 8.32 -1.96 22.42
N TYR A 207 8.69 -1.53 21.20
CA TYR A 207 8.08 -2.00 19.96
C TYR A 207 8.15 -3.52 19.74
N PRO A 208 9.25 -4.25 20.01
CA PRO A 208 9.28 -5.71 19.84
C PRO A 208 8.24 -6.44 20.71
N GLN A 209 8.01 -5.98 21.94
CA GLN A 209 7.01 -6.55 22.84
C GLN A 209 5.59 -6.26 22.34
N ASP A 210 5.36 -5.03 21.88
CA ASP A 210 4.10 -4.63 21.25
C ASP A 210 3.78 -5.47 20.01
N MET A 211 4.79 -5.70 19.16
CA MET A 211 4.65 -6.53 17.97
C MET A 211 4.23 -7.97 18.28
N LEU A 212 4.82 -8.59 19.30
CA LEU A 212 4.43 -9.94 19.72
C LEU A 212 2.97 -9.97 20.19
N ARG A 213 2.55 -8.99 21.00
CA ARG A 213 1.15 -8.82 21.43
C ARG A 213 0.23 -8.65 20.23
N CYS A 214 0.61 -7.80 19.28
CA CYS A 214 -0.16 -7.55 18.06
C CYS A 214 -0.27 -8.73 17.12
N MET A 215 0.75 -9.60 17.07
CA MET A 215 0.66 -10.86 16.33
C MET A 215 -0.40 -11.78 16.94
N GLU A 216 -0.48 -11.90 18.27
CA GLU A 216 -1.52 -12.70 18.92
C GLU A 216 -2.92 -12.11 18.70
N ILE A 217 -3.06 -10.79 18.83
CA ILE A 217 -4.30 -10.07 18.52
C ILE A 217 -4.72 -10.38 17.07
N SER A 218 -3.80 -10.27 16.12
CA SER A 218 -4.11 -10.44 14.69
C SER A 218 -4.63 -11.84 14.34
N LYS A 219 -4.23 -12.89 15.09
CA LYS A 219 -4.77 -14.25 14.91
C LYS A 219 -6.26 -14.34 15.21
N ALA A 220 -6.79 -13.46 16.06
CA ALA A 220 -8.21 -13.42 16.41
C ALA A 220 -9.07 -12.73 15.34
N PHE A 221 -8.48 -11.90 14.47
CA PHE A 221 -9.23 -11.15 13.46
C PHE A 221 -9.30 -11.91 12.13
N HIS A 222 -10.50 -11.93 11.55
CA HIS A 222 -10.73 -12.48 10.21
C HIS A 222 -10.37 -11.43 9.16
N MET A 223 -9.07 -11.26 8.90
CA MET A 223 -8.61 -10.21 7.99
C MET A 223 -8.59 -10.69 6.51
N PRO A 224 -8.82 -9.77 5.55
CA PRO A 224 -8.93 -10.11 4.12
C PRO A 224 -7.58 -10.29 3.41
N ALA A 225 -6.89 -11.37 3.72
CA ALA A 225 -5.70 -11.78 2.98
C ALA A 225 -5.71 -13.31 2.77
N PHE A 226 -5.17 -13.81 1.66
CA PHE A 226 -5.09 -15.27 1.46
C PHE A 226 -4.22 -15.96 2.50
N SER A 227 -3.19 -15.26 2.96
CA SER A 227 -2.36 -15.68 4.09
C SER A 227 -3.18 -15.99 5.35
N ILE A 228 -4.36 -15.39 5.55
CA ILE A 228 -5.25 -15.65 6.70
C ILE A 228 -6.44 -16.53 6.30
N LEU A 229 -7.04 -16.27 5.15
CA LEU A 229 -8.24 -16.98 4.68
C LEU A 229 -7.97 -18.48 4.48
N LEU A 230 -6.88 -18.86 3.79
CA LEU A 230 -6.62 -20.27 3.48
C LEU A 230 -6.27 -21.09 4.74
N PRO A 231 -5.38 -20.64 5.65
CA PRO A 231 -5.16 -21.35 6.91
C PRO A 231 -6.43 -21.55 7.72
N ASN A 232 -7.30 -20.54 7.78
CA ASN A 232 -8.56 -20.62 8.52
C ASN A 232 -9.56 -21.56 7.84
N LEU A 233 -9.66 -21.53 6.51
CA LEU A 233 -10.55 -22.39 5.74
C LEU A 233 -10.16 -23.88 5.85
N PHE A 234 -8.86 -24.18 5.83
CA PHE A 234 -8.36 -25.56 5.90
C PHE A 234 -8.02 -26.03 7.32
N GLY A 235 -8.00 -25.14 8.31
CA GLY A 235 -7.55 -25.45 9.67
C GLY A 235 -6.06 -25.77 9.76
N ILE A 236 -5.22 -25.23 8.88
CA ILE A 236 -3.77 -25.52 8.81
C ILE A 236 -2.97 -24.23 9.00
N PRO A 237 -2.55 -23.88 10.25
CA PRO A 237 -1.79 -22.66 10.52
C PRO A 237 -0.50 -22.53 9.71
N ALA A 238 0.15 -23.65 9.38
CA ALA A 238 1.39 -23.65 8.57
C ALA A 238 1.20 -23.08 7.15
N LEU A 239 -0.03 -23.09 6.61
CA LEU A 239 -0.32 -22.48 5.30
C LEU A 239 -0.03 -20.98 5.27
N TYR A 240 -0.10 -20.29 6.42
CA TYR A 240 0.22 -18.86 6.52
C TYR A 240 1.66 -18.59 6.06
N TYR A 241 2.60 -19.34 6.63
CA TYR A 241 4.02 -19.22 6.31
C TYR A 241 4.33 -19.70 4.89
N LEU A 242 3.65 -20.75 4.43
CA LEU A 242 3.82 -21.28 3.08
C LEU A 242 3.38 -20.25 2.02
N ILE A 243 2.22 -19.61 2.18
CA ILE A 243 1.71 -18.59 1.24
C ILE A 243 2.65 -17.38 1.20
N LEU A 244 3.09 -16.93 2.37
CA LEU A 244 4.04 -15.83 2.47
C LEU A 244 5.36 -16.16 1.77
N PHE A 245 5.89 -17.38 2.02
CA PHE A 245 7.12 -17.87 1.39
C PHE A 245 6.97 -17.96 -0.14
N ILE A 246 5.85 -18.49 -0.64
CA ILE A 246 5.55 -18.56 -2.07
C ILE A 246 5.53 -17.15 -2.68
N GLY A 247 4.86 -16.21 -2.03
CA GLY A 247 4.78 -14.82 -2.50
C GLY A 247 6.14 -14.13 -2.57
N ILE A 248 6.94 -14.22 -1.50
CA ILE A 248 8.30 -13.67 -1.45
C ILE A 248 9.19 -14.31 -2.52
N SER A 249 9.13 -15.63 -2.64
CA SER A 249 9.90 -16.39 -3.65
C SER A 249 9.51 -16.01 -5.06
N ALA A 250 8.21 -15.87 -5.34
CA ALA A 250 7.72 -15.43 -6.64
C ALA A 250 8.20 -14.01 -6.99
N GLY A 251 8.17 -13.09 -6.03
CA GLY A 251 8.76 -11.75 -6.19
C GLY A 251 10.24 -11.81 -6.55
N ALA A 252 11.03 -12.56 -5.77
CA ALA A 252 12.47 -12.74 -6.02
C ALA A 252 12.76 -13.36 -7.39
N VAL A 253 12.05 -14.43 -7.77
CA VAL A 253 12.20 -15.10 -9.07
C VAL A 253 11.90 -14.12 -10.21
N LEU A 254 10.84 -13.31 -10.11
CA LEU A 254 10.53 -12.28 -11.10
C LEU A 254 11.68 -11.27 -11.23
N GLY A 255 12.25 -10.80 -10.13
CA GLY A 255 13.37 -9.83 -10.15
C GLY A 255 14.66 -10.39 -10.74
N LEU A 256 14.90 -11.70 -10.60
CA LEU A 256 16.04 -12.40 -11.18
C LEU A 256 15.90 -12.70 -12.67
N LYS A 257 14.70 -12.57 -13.27
CA LYS A 257 14.52 -12.80 -14.72
C LYS A 257 15.34 -11.79 -15.54
N ARG A 258 16.00 -12.27 -16.60
CA ARG A 258 16.86 -11.44 -17.47
C ARG A 258 16.12 -10.25 -18.08
N ASN A 259 14.87 -10.45 -18.48
CA ASN A 259 14.02 -9.44 -19.12
C ASN A 259 13.14 -8.66 -18.11
N SER A 260 13.45 -8.77 -16.81
CA SER A 260 12.70 -8.06 -15.78
C SER A 260 12.92 -6.56 -15.88
N GLU A 261 11.81 -5.83 -15.85
CA GLU A 261 11.73 -4.37 -15.91
C GLU A 261 10.78 -3.89 -14.81
N VAL A 262 11.29 -3.12 -13.84
CA VAL A 262 10.54 -2.65 -12.67
C VAL A 262 9.20 -2.02 -13.05
N THR A 263 9.19 -1.20 -14.10
CA THR A 263 8.01 -0.46 -14.55
C THR A 263 6.92 -1.36 -15.11
N LYS A 264 7.27 -2.53 -15.65
CA LYS A 264 6.32 -3.52 -16.20
C LYS A 264 5.94 -4.58 -15.18
N ASP A 265 6.90 -5.03 -14.38
CA ASP A 265 6.66 -6.10 -13.40
C ASP A 265 5.80 -5.60 -12.22
N ILE A 266 5.79 -4.30 -11.94
CA ILE A 266 5.00 -3.70 -10.85
C ILE A 266 3.49 -4.01 -10.97
N TYR A 267 2.98 -4.16 -12.20
CA TYR A 267 1.60 -4.52 -12.49
C TYR A 267 1.20 -5.90 -11.98
N LEU A 268 2.17 -6.80 -11.80
CA LEU A 268 1.97 -8.15 -11.29
C LEU A 268 2.39 -8.27 -9.81
N VAL A 269 3.52 -7.63 -9.46
CA VAL A 269 4.13 -7.76 -8.13
C VAL A 269 3.30 -7.07 -7.05
N LEU A 270 2.61 -5.96 -7.35
CA LEU A 270 1.77 -5.27 -6.36
C LEU A 270 0.50 -6.06 -5.98
N PRO A 271 -0.32 -6.55 -6.93
CA PRO A 271 -1.42 -7.46 -6.58
C PRO A 271 -0.97 -8.68 -5.81
N LEU A 272 0.15 -9.30 -6.23
CA LEU A 272 0.74 -10.43 -5.51
C LEU A 272 1.12 -10.06 -4.08
N SER A 273 1.71 -8.87 -3.87
CA SER A 273 2.11 -8.39 -2.54
C SER A 273 0.94 -8.28 -1.59
N LEU A 274 -0.20 -7.73 -2.03
CA LEU A 274 -1.39 -7.61 -1.20
C LEU A 274 -2.12 -8.94 -1.02
N LEU A 275 -2.06 -9.84 -2.01
CA LEU A 275 -2.68 -11.16 -1.92
C LEU A 275 -2.05 -12.02 -0.82
N VAL A 276 -0.72 -11.98 -0.71
CA VAL A 276 0.06 -12.78 0.24
C VAL A 276 0.46 -12.03 1.51
N ALA A 277 0.09 -10.75 1.62
CA ALA A 277 0.42 -9.93 2.79
C ALA A 277 -0.11 -10.62 4.06
N PRO A 278 0.65 -10.62 5.18
CA PRO A 278 0.21 -11.10 6.49
C PRO A 278 -1.20 -10.70 6.88
N TYR A 279 -1.57 -9.47 6.57
CA TYR A 279 -2.92 -8.94 6.68
C TYR A 279 -3.08 -7.75 5.74
N THR A 280 -4.33 -7.43 5.41
CA THR A 280 -4.67 -6.20 4.69
C THR A 280 -6.00 -5.63 5.20
N TRP A 281 -6.28 -4.38 4.84
CA TRP A 281 -7.55 -3.71 5.09
C TRP A 281 -8.02 -3.03 3.80
N SER A 282 -9.27 -2.58 3.75
CA SER A 282 -9.83 -1.88 2.58
C SER A 282 -8.96 -0.71 2.09
N HIS A 283 -8.34 0.02 3.01
CA HIS A 283 -7.45 1.13 2.70
C HIS A 283 -6.07 0.66 2.19
N SER A 284 -5.61 -0.57 2.48
CA SER A 284 -4.33 -1.12 1.99
C SER A 284 -4.25 -1.24 0.46
N TYR A 285 -5.39 -1.36 -0.21
CA TYR A 285 -5.45 -1.50 -1.67
C TYR A 285 -5.10 -0.22 -2.43
N VAL A 286 -4.76 0.90 -1.77
CA VAL A 286 -4.24 2.11 -2.44
C VAL A 286 -3.04 1.80 -3.34
N LEU A 287 -2.21 0.81 -2.98
CA LEU A 287 -1.06 0.40 -3.79
C LEU A 287 -1.47 -0.15 -5.16
N LEU A 288 -2.71 -0.63 -5.32
CA LEU A 288 -3.21 -1.11 -6.62
C LEU A 288 -3.63 0.01 -7.56
N LEU A 289 -3.43 1.29 -7.20
CA LEU A 289 -3.86 2.40 -8.03
C LEU A 289 -3.23 2.36 -9.44
N ILE A 290 -1.93 2.09 -9.56
CA ILE A 290 -1.28 2.03 -10.88
C ILE A 290 -1.85 0.88 -11.74
N PRO A 291 -1.92 -0.37 -11.26
CA PRO A 291 -2.63 -1.44 -11.97
C PRO A 291 -4.09 -1.14 -12.31
N TYR A 292 -4.81 -0.48 -11.41
CA TYR A 292 -6.20 -0.07 -11.62
C TYR A 292 -6.32 0.95 -12.76
N LEU A 293 -5.49 2.00 -12.75
CA LEU A 293 -5.52 3.04 -13.78
C LEU A 293 -5.14 2.49 -15.17
N ASP A 294 -4.24 1.51 -15.23
CA ASP A 294 -3.91 0.81 -16.48
C ASP A 294 -5.07 -0.05 -17.00
N ILE A 295 -5.83 -0.70 -16.12
CA ILE A 295 -7.07 -1.40 -16.49
C ILE A 295 -8.12 -0.42 -17.00
N VAL A 296 -8.32 0.70 -16.29
CA VAL A 296 -9.25 1.76 -16.71
C VAL A 296 -8.85 2.25 -18.11
N TRP A 297 -7.58 2.60 -18.30
CA TRP A 297 -7.04 3.03 -19.58
C TRP A 297 -7.33 2.02 -20.71
N HIS A 298 -7.05 0.74 -20.50
CA HIS A 298 -7.33 -0.28 -21.51
C HIS A 298 -8.83 -0.45 -21.74
N GLY A 299 -9.66 -0.45 -20.70
CA GLY A 299 -11.12 -0.53 -20.87
C GLY A 299 -11.67 0.60 -21.73
N LEU A 300 -11.19 1.83 -21.50
CA LEU A 300 -11.55 3.03 -22.26
C LEU A 300 -11.19 2.95 -23.75
N ARG A 301 -10.05 2.34 -24.06
CA ARG A 301 -9.63 2.16 -25.46
C ARG A 301 -10.57 1.22 -26.22
N TRP A 302 -11.16 0.24 -25.54
CA TRP A 302 -12.01 -0.78 -26.16
C TRP A 302 -13.48 -0.36 -26.16
N TRP A 303 -13.95 0.35 -25.12
CA TRP A 303 -15.32 0.83 -24.97
C TRP A 303 -15.34 2.35 -25.12
N LYS A 304 -15.84 2.84 -26.27
CA LYS A 304 -15.80 4.26 -26.66
C LYS A 304 -16.52 5.23 -25.71
N SER A 305 -17.28 4.75 -24.72
CA SER A 305 -17.96 5.58 -23.72
C SER A 305 -17.20 5.57 -22.39
N LEU A 306 -16.34 6.57 -22.24
CA LEU A 306 -15.45 6.75 -21.10
C LEU A 306 -16.15 6.70 -19.74
N THR A 307 -17.33 7.30 -19.70
CA THR A 307 -18.19 7.37 -18.52
C THR A 307 -18.70 5.99 -18.10
N LEU A 308 -19.02 5.09 -19.03
CA LEU A 308 -19.62 3.79 -18.69
C LEU A 308 -18.60 2.76 -18.21
N ALA A 309 -17.38 2.78 -18.73
CA ALA A 309 -16.33 1.87 -18.26
C ALA A 309 -15.80 2.29 -16.88
N ILE A 310 -15.57 3.60 -16.67
CA ILE A 310 -15.15 4.14 -15.37
C ILE A 310 -16.25 3.94 -14.33
N LEU A 311 -17.50 4.32 -14.63
CA LEU A 311 -18.61 4.10 -13.71
C LEU A 311 -18.90 2.61 -13.52
N GLY A 312 -18.73 1.76 -14.54
CA GLY A 312 -18.95 0.33 -14.43
C GLY A 312 -17.96 -0.34 -13.49
N ILE A 313 -16.65 -0.05 -13.63
CA ILE A 313 -15.61 -0.61 -12.77
C ILE A 313 -15.66 0.02 -11.38
N ALA A 314 -15.84 1.34 -11.28
CA ALA A 314 -15.95 2.03 -10.00
C ALA A 314 -17.22 1.61 -9.25
N ALA A 315 -18.36 1.45 -9.94
CA ALA A 315 -19.58 0.92 -9.34
C ALA A 315 -19.44 -0.56 -8.99
N LEU A 316 -18.71 -1.37 -9.77
CA LEU A 316 -18.43 -2.76 -9.39
C LEU A 316 -17.59 -2.82 -8.11
N VAL A 317 -16.49 -2.06 -8.04
CA VAL A 317 -15.61 -2.00 -6.85
C VAL A 317 -16.36 -1.41 -5.64
N GLN A 318 -17.14 -0.36 -5.84
CA GLN A 318 -17.92 0.29 -4.78
C GLN A 318 -19.09 -0.60 -4.33
N TYR A 319 -19.82 -1.22 -5.25
CA TYR A 319 -20.86 -2.22 -4.96
C TYR A 319 -20.25 -3.39 -4.20
N TRP A 320 -19.07 -3.86 -4.61
CA TRP A 320 -18.36 -4.91 -3.91
C TRP A 320 -17.98 -4.50 -2.49
N LEU A 321 -17.40 -3.33 -2.29
CA LEU A 321 -17.04 -2.83 -0.96
C LEU A 321 -18.28 -2.61 -0.07
N SER A 322 -19.34 -2.02 -0.62
CA SER A 322 -20.62 -1.85 0.09
C SER A 322 -21.30 -3.19 0.39
N PHE A 323 -21.20 -4.17 -0.50
CA PHE A 323 -21.67 -5.54 -0.28
C PHE A 323 -20.89 -6.19 0.87
N THR A 324 -19.55 -6.14 0.85
CA THR A 324 -18.74 -6.72 1.93
C THR A 324 -19.01 -6.08 3.30
N GLN A 325 -19.24 -4.76 3.34
CA GLN A 325 -19.62 -4.06 4.57
C GLN A 325 -21.03 -4.44 5.04
N ALA A 326 -21.99 -4.60 4.12
CA ALA A 326 -23.37 -4.99 4.46
C ALA A 326 -23.46 -6.41 5.03
N PHE A 327 -22.56 -7.31 4.62
CA PHE A 327 -22.53 -8.68 5.14
C PHE A 327 -21.56 -8.86 6.31
N GLY A 328 -20.82 -7.82 6.74
CA GLY A 328 -19.87 -7.90 7.84
C GLY A 328 -18.69 -8.83 7.57
N VAL A 329 -18.38 -9.10 6.30
CA VAL A 329 -17.37 -10.08 5.89
C VAL A 329 -16.30 -9.36 5.08
N ASP A 330 -15.32 -8.80 5.79
CA ASP A 330 -14.15 -8.20 5.17
C ASP A 330 -13.42 -9.21 4.27
N VAL A 331 -13.44 -10.51 4.60
CA VAL A 331 -12.78 -11.64 3.92
C VAL A 331 -12.85 -11.57 2.39
N TYR A 332 -13.98 -11.11 1.87
CA TYR A 332 -14.25 -10.97 0.45
C TYR A 332 -13.33 -9.95 -0.23
N MET A 333 -12.74 -8.98 0.45
CA MET A 333 -11.84 -8.00 -0.18
C MET A 333 -10.60 -8.62 -0.85
N VAL A 334 -10.26 -9.87 -0.52
CA VAL A 334 -9.21 -10.65 -1.19
C VAL A 334 -9.45 -10.82 -2.70
N PHE A 335 -10.70 -10.71 -3.16
CA PHE A 335 -11.02 -10.78 -4.58
C PHE A 335 -10.55 -9.55 -5.36
N ILE A 336 -10.35 -8.39 -4.73
CA ILE A 336 -9.86 -7.16 -5.39
C ILE A 336 -8.48 -7.39 -6.03
N PRO A 337 -7.42 -7.81 -5.30
CA PRO A 337 -6.13 -8.08 -5.91
C PRO A 337 -6.17 -9.23 -6.93
N ILE A 338 -7.04 -10.23 -6.75
CA ILE A 338 -7.22 -11.33 -7.72
C ILE A 338 -7.78 -10.81 -9.04
N THR A 339 -8.85 -10.03 -8.99
CA THR A 339 -9.47 -9.43 -10.17
C THR A 339 -8.49 -8.53 -10.90
N ILE A 340 -7.78 -7.66 -10.18
CA ILE A 340 -6.76 -6.78 -10.78
C ILE A 340 -5.63 -7.60 -11.40
N LEU A 341 -5.11 -8.62 -10.70
CA LEU A 341 -4.06 -9.50 -11.22
C LEU A 341 -4.51 -10.23 -12.49
N THR A 342 -5.73 -10.75 -12.49
CA THR A 342 -6.32 -11.49 -13.62
C THR A 342 -6.46 -10.58 -14.84
N LEU A 343 -7.05 -9.39 -14.65
CA LEU A 343 -7.20 -8.41 -15.73
C LEU A 343 -5.86 -7.95 -16.27
N GLN A 344 -4.86 -7.74 -15.40
CA GLN A 344 -3.50 -7.41 -15.81
C GLN A 344 -2.85 -8.54 -16.63
N CYS A 345 -3.01 -9.79 -16.22
CA CYS A 345 -2.55 -10.95 -17.01
C CYS A 345 -3.23 -10.98 -18.39
N LEU A 346 -4.54 -10.73 -18.48
CA LEU A 346 -5.28 -10.71 -19.75
C LEU A 346 -4.85 -9.56 -20.67
N ILE A 347 -4.70 -8.34 -20.13
CA ILE A 347 -4.20 -7.17 -20.87
C ILE A 347 -2.82 -7.48 -21.45
N ARG A 348 -1.90 -8.00 -20.63
CA ARG A 348 -0.53 -8.29 -21.08
C ARG A 348 -0.49 -9.46 -22.05
N TRP A 349 -1.31 -10.50 -21.86
CA TRP A 349 -1.44 -11.62 -22.80
C TRP A 349 -1.92 -11.15 -24.18
N SER A 350 -2.96 -10.33 -24.24
CA SER A 350 -3.49 -9.79 -25.50
C SER A 350 -2.52 -8.84 -26.22
N ALA A 351 -1.63 -8.18 -25.48
CA ALA A 351 -0.61 -7.29 -26.02
C ALA A 351 0.60 -8.02 -26.61
N TYR A 352 0.80 -9.31 -26.30
CA TYR A 352 1.76 -10.13 -27.05
C TYR A 352 1.10 -10.51 -28.38
N PRO A 353 1.53 -9.93 -29.52
CA PRO A 353 1.14 -10.50 -30.79
C PRO A 353 1.59 -11.95 -30.74
N LEU A 354 0.64 -12.89 -30.85
CA LEU A 354 0.96 -14.25 -31.23
C LEU A 354 1.82 -14.08 -32.48
N ARG A 355 3.14 -14.23 -32.34
CA ARG A 355 4.02 -14.46 -33.47
C ARG A 355 3.56 -15.80 -34.01
N ALA A 356 2.46 -15.76 -34.77
CA ALA A 356 2.07 -16.82 -35.68
C ALA A 356 3.34 -17.04 -36.47
N GLY A 357 3.99 -18.16 -36.20
CA GLY A 357 5.25 -18.50 -36.84
C GLY A 357 4.98 -18.48 -38.33
N THR A 358 5.41 -17.41 -38.99
CA THR A 358 5.78 -17.49 -40.38
C THR A 358 7.06 -18.32 -40.40
N CYS A 359 6.90 -19.63 -40.18
CA CYS A 359 7.66 -20.66 -40.89
C CYS A 359 7.26 -20.51 -42.36
N LYS A 360 7.70 -19.42 -42.98
CA LYS A 360 7.80 -19.32 -44.42
C LYS A 360 9.29 -19.22 -44.70
N ASP A 361 9.74 -20.21 -45.45
CA ASP A 361 10.95 -20.19 -46.27
C ASP A 361 12.25 -20.53 -45.52
N ARG A 362 12.32 -21.78 -45.05
CA ARG A 362 13.51 -22.57 -45.34
C ARG A 362 13.30 -23.18 -46.71
N ASP A 363 13.78 -22.50 -47.75
CA ASP A 363 14.01 -23.16 -49.03
C ASP A 363 15.15 -24.19 -48.87
N PRO A 364 15.07 -25.32 -49.59
CA PRO A 364 15.94 -26.50 -49.43
C PRO A 364 17.40 -26.29 -49.81
#